data_AF-A0A8H4V3E6-F1
#
_entry.id   AF-A0A8H4V3E6-F1
#
_cell.length_a   1.000
_cell.length_b   1.000
_cell.length_c   1.000
_cell.angle_alpha   90.00
_cell.angle_beta   90.00
_cell.angle_gamma   90.00
#
_symmetry.space_group_name_H-M   'P 1'
#
loop_
_entity.id
_entity.type
_entity.pdbx_description
1 polymer ?
#
loop_
_entity_poly.entity_id
_entity_poly.type
_entity_poly.pdbx_seq_one_letter_code
_entity_poly.pdbx_strand_id
1 'polypeptide(L)'
;MDDQLTSDLSRELENARLVRLITKLNFINERPEYEHDRQWSENGERYFLKLFRDYVFHQVDAQNNPVVDLGHVLNCLNKLDAGTEEKVTLISRDEQSCFVVSYKELKKALESSFQALLKP
;
A
#
# COMPACT_ATOMS: atom_id res chain seq x y z
N MET A 1 4.72 -10.25 -34.54
CA MET A 1 4.29 -11.35 -33.65
C MET A 1 5.17 -11.39 -32.42
N ASP A 2 6.49 -11.37 -32.59
CA ASP A 2 7.47 -11.34 -31.49
C ASP A 2 7.34 -10.09 -30.58
N ASP A 3 7.10 -8.91 -31.15
CA ASP A 3 6.91 -7.68 -30.37
C ASP A 3 5.66 -7.73 -29.48
N GLN A 4 4.57 -8.32 -29.99
CA GLN A 4 3.32 -8.49 -29.24
C GLN A 4 3.53 -9.45 -28.08
N LEU A 5 4.17 -10.60 -28.32
CA LEU A 5 4.47 -11.58 -27.29
C LEU A 5 5.37 -11.01 -26.19
N THR A 6 6.36 -10.20 -26.58
CA THR A 6 7.28 -9.53 -25.65
C THR A 6 6.55 -8.49 -24.79
N SER A 7 5.62 -7.73 -25.38
CA SER A 7 4.78 -6.77 -24.67
C SER A 7 3.84 -7.46 -23.67
N ASP A 8 3.18 -8.54 -24.10
CA ASP A 8 2.26 -9.30 -23.24
C ASP A 8 3.01 -9.93 -22.07
N LEU A 9 4.19 -10.53 -22.30
CA LEU A 9 5.01 -11.09 -21.23
C LEU A 9 5.47 -10.02 -20.23
N SER A 10 5.83 -8.83 -20.72
CA SER A 10 6.26 -7.72 -19.87
C SER A 10 5.12 -7.24 -18.95
N ARG A 11 3.89 -7.17 -19.47
CA ARG A 11 2.70 -6.83 -18.68
C ARG A 11 2.39 -7.89 -17.62
N GLU A 12 2.53 -9.18 -17.95
CA GLU A 12 2.30 -10.24 -16.96
C GLU A 12 3.35 -10.26 -15.84
N LEU A 13 4.60 -9.88 -16.14
CA LEU A 13 5.62 -9.69 -15.11
C LEU A 13 5.26 -8.55 -14.14
N GLU A 14 4.73 -7.45 -14.66
CA GLU A 14 4.22 -6.33 -13.84
C GLU A 14 3.06 -6.79 -12.95
N ASN A 15 2.07 -7.48 -13.52
CA ASN A 15 0.95 -8.07 -12.77
C ASN A 15 1.45 -8.96 -11.63
N ALA A 16 2.43 -9.83 -11.88
CA ALA A 16 2.99 -10.71 -10.86
C ALA A 16 3.66 -9.95 -9.71
N ARG A 17 4.34 -8.81 -10.00
CA ARG A 17 4.93 -7.95 -8.96
C ARG A 17 3.85 -7.30 -8.10
N LEU A 18 2.81 -6.76 -8.74
CA LEU A 18 1.68 -6.12 -8.04
C LEU A 18 0.90 -7.12 -7.19
N VAL A 19 0.62 -8.33 -7.69
CA VAL A 19 -0.06 -9.39 -6.92
C VAL A 19 0.74 -9.74 -5.65
N ARG A 20 2.06 -9.90 -5.76
CA ARG A 20 2.91 -10.15 -4.57
C ARG A 20 2.87 -8.99 -3.58
N LEU A 21 2.87 -7.75 -4.06
CA LEU A 21 2.83 -6.56 -3.23
C LEU A 21 1.50 -6.44 -2.46
N ILE A 22 0.37 -6.61 -3.16
CA ILE A 22 -0.97 -6.65 -2.57
C ILE A 22 -1.05 -7.79 -1.55
N THR A 23 -0.50 -8.97 -1.87
CA THR A 23 -0.49 -10.11 -0.95
C THR A 23 0.24 -9.78 0.34
N LYS A 24 1.42 -9.13 0.28
CA LYS A 24 2.14 -8.69 1.49
C LYS A 24 1.33 -7.68 2.30
N LEU A 25 0.71 -6.69 1.66
CA LEU A 25 -0.17 -5.73 2.33
C LEU A 25 -1.30 -6.45 3.07
N ASN A 26 -1.95 -7.44 2.44
CA ASN A 26 -3.02 -8.22 3.05
C ASN A 26 -2.56 -9.11 4.21
N PHE A 27 -1.33 -9.63 4.18
CA PHE A 27 -0.79 -10.37 5.34
C PHE A 27 -0.53 -9.47 6.56
N ILE A 28 -0.33 -8.18 6.34
CA ILE A 28 0.08 -7.22 7.37
C ILE A 28 -1.10 -6.47 7.95
N ASN A 29 -1.98 -5.98 7.08
CA ASN A 29 -3.09 -5.13 7.49
C ASN A 29 -4.16 -5.94 8.23
N GLU A 30 -4.90 -5.24 9.10
CA GLU A 30 -6.06 -5.76 9.84
C GLU A 30 -5.85 -7.04 10.67
N ARG A 31 -4.60 -7.40 11.01
CA ARG A 31 -4.34 -8.52 11.91
C ARG A 31 -4.90 -8.24 13.32
N PRO A 32 -5.82 -9.08 13.85
CA PRO A 32 -6.50 -8.81 15.12
C PRO A 32 -5.56 -8.76 16.33
N GLU A 33 -4.46 -9.51 16.30
CA GLU A 33 -3.44 -9.49 17.36
C GLU A 33 -2.75 -8.12 17.54
N TYR A 34 -2.87 -7.22 16.55
CA TYR A 34 -2.29 -5.87 16.59
C TYR A 34 -3.29 -4.77 16.91
N GLU A 35 -4.57 -5.09 17.13
CA GLU A 35 -5.61 -4.10 17.41
C GLU A 35 -5.34 -3.26 18.69
N HIS A 36 -4.47 -3.77 19.58
CA HIS A 36 -4.02 -3.08 20.79
C HIS A 36 -2.49 -2.86 20.85
N ASP A 37 -1.77 -3.16 19.76
CA ASP A 37 -0.33 -2.94 19.69
C ASP A 37 -0.04 -1.44 19.46
N ARG A 38 0.79 -0.85 20.35
CA ARG A 38 1.20 0.55 20.24
C ARG A 38 1.90 0.88 18.91
N GLN A 39 2.60 -0.07 18.28
CA GLN A 39 3.25 0.13 16.98
C GLN A 39 2.24 0.26 15.81
N TRP A 40 1.02 -0.24 16.00
CA TRP A 40 -0.08 -0.21 15.04
C TRP A 40 -1.19 0.77 15.42
N SER A 41 -1.13 1.32 16.64
CA SER A 41 -1.95 2.44 17.09
C SER A 41 -1.64 3.71 16.29
N GLU A 42 -2.49 4.72 16.37
CA GLU A 42 -2.35 6.01 15.66
C GLU A 42 -0.98 6.69 15.85
N ASN A 43 -0.29 6.42 16.96
CA ASN A 43 1.04 6.93 17.27
C ASN A 43 2.20 5.97 16.90
N GLY A 44 1.87 4.86 16.25
CA GLY A 44 2.78 3.76 15.96
C GLY A 44 3.48 3.90 14.61
N GLU A 45 4.73 3.45 14.54
CA GLU A 45 5.59 3.53 13.35
C GLU A 45 5.06 2.75 12.14
N ARG A 46 4.00 1.95 12.28
CA ARG A 46 3.43 1.13 11.19
C ARG A 46 2.00 1.53 10.82
N TYR A 47 1.39 2.46 11.55
CA TYR A 47 0.02 2.89 11.33
C TYR A 47 -0.21 3.45 9.92
N PHE A 48 0.80 4.12 9.34
CA PHE A 48 0.69 4.66 8.00
C PHE A 48 0.50 3.59 6.89
N LEU A 49 0.81 2.31 7.14
CA LEU A 49 0.48 1.23 6.18
C LEU A 49 -1.03 0.97 6.10
N LYS A 50 -1.73 1.08 7.24
CA LYS A 50 -3.21 1.00 7.28
C LYS A 50 -3.84 2.18 6.54
N LEU A 51 -3.32 3.38 6.77
CA LEU A 51 -3.78 4.57 6.05
C LEU A 51 -3.47 4.48 4.55
N PHE A 52 -2.31 3.94 4.17
CA PHE A 52 -1.98 3.71 2.76
C PHE A 52 -2.96 2.75 2.09
N ARG A 53 -3.37 1.67 2.78
CA ARG A 53 -4.39 0.75 2.29
C ARG A 53 -5.74 1.45 2.08
N ASP A 54 -6.15 2.32 2.99
CA ASP A 54 -7.38 3.12 2.81
C ASP A 54 -7.24 4.12 1.65
N TYR A 55 -6.10 4.82 1.55
CA TYR A 55 -5.80 5.74 0.45
C TYR A 55 -5.84 5.07 -0.93
N VAL A 56 -5.36 3.83 -1.04
CA VAL A 56 -5.33 3.10 -2.32
C VAL A 56 -6.67 2.47 -2.66
N PHE A 57 -7.34 1.83 -1.70
CA PHE A 57 -8.48 0.94 -2.00
C PHE A 57 -9.84 1.47 -1.52
N HIS A 58 -9.88 2.52 -0.70
CA HIS A 58 -11.10 3.05 -0.06
C HIS A 58 -11.24 4.54 -0.34
N GLN A 59 -10.90 4.94 -1.55
CA GLN A 59 -11.08 6.31 -1.99
C GLN A 59 -12.57 6.66 -1.99
N VAL A 60 -12.88 7.88 -1.56
CA VAL A 60 -14.22 8.47 -1.64
C VAL A 60 -14.16 9.79 -2.39
N ASP A 61 -15.25 10.16 -3.06
CA ASP A 61 -15.40 11.48 -3.68
C ASP A 61 -15.83 12.56 -2.67
N ALA A 62 -16.05 13.79 -3.15
CA ALA A 62 -16.49 14.90 -2.31
C ALA A 62 -17.90 14.72 -1.70
N GLN A 63 -18.67 13.76 -2.20
CA GLN A 63 -19.99 13.38 -1.70
C GLN A 63 -19.93 12.11 -0.83
N ASN A 64 -18.73 11.63 -0.51
CA ASN A 64 -18.46 10.44 0.28
C ASN A 64 -18.91 9.13 -0.41
N ASN A 65 -19.05 9.13 -1.74
CA ASN A 65 -19.32 7.90 -2.48
C ASN A 65 -18.03 7.13 -2.75
N PRO A 66 -18.04 5.78 -2.73
CA PRO A 66 -16.87 4.99 -3.07
C PRO A 66 -16.38 5.24 -4.51
N VAL A 67 -15.08 5.48 -4.65
CA VAL A 67 -14.40 5.61 -5.94
C VAL A 67 -13.61 4.33 -6.21
N VAL A 68 -13.90 3.70 -7.35
CA VAL A 68 -13.21 2.48 -7.82
C VAL A 68 -12.40 2.84 -9.07
N ASP A 69 -11.19 3.35 -8.86
CA ASP A 69 -10.26 3.75 -9.92
C ASP A 69 -9.04 2.82 -9.96
N LEU A 70 -9.00 1.95 -10.96
CA LEU A 70 -7.87 1.04 -11.16
C LEU A 70 -6.59 1.77 -11.58
N GLY A 71 -6.68 2.90 -12.29
CA GLY A 71 -5.53 3.71 -12.67
C GLY A 71 -4.82 4.28 -11.44
N HIS A 72 -5.59 4.78 -10.46
CA HIS A 72 -5.06 5.19 -9.16
C HIS A 72 -4.36 4.05 -8.43
N VAL A 73 -5.01 2.89 -8.33
CA VAL A 73 -4.46 1.71 -7.65
C VAL A 73 -3.13 1.27 -8.29
N LEU A 74 -3.11 1.09 -9.61
CA LEU A 74 -1.91 0.67 -10.33
C LEU A 74 -0.78 1.69 -10.18
N ASN A 75 -1.07 2.98 -10.29
CA ASN A 75 -0.07 4.04 -10.11
C ASN A 75 0.55 4.01 -8.70
N CYS A 76 -0.28 3.87 -7.66
CA CYS A 76 0.19 3.80 -6.28
C CYS A 76 1.04 2.55 -6.02
N LEU A 77 0.62 1.39 -6.52
CA LEU A 77 1.36 0.15 -6.31
C LEU A 77 2.67 0.13 -7.11
N ASN A 78 2.69 0.69 -8.32
CA ASN A 78 3.93 0.85 -9.10
C ASN A 78 4.93 1.77 -8.42
N LYS A 79 4.47 2.90 -7.86
CA LYS A 79 5.33 3.79 -7.07
C LYS A 79 5.86 3.10 -5.81
N LEU A 80 5.01 2.33 -5.13
CA LEU A 80 5.40 1.55 -3.95
C LEU A 80 6.42 0.47 -4.29
N ASP A 81 6.20 -0.28 -5.37
CA ASP A 81 7.13 -1.32 -5.83
C ASP A 81 8.47 -0.73 -6.29
N ALA A 82 8.46 0.43 -6.95
CA ALA A 82 9.68 1.16 -7.28
C ALA A 82 10.37 1.74 -6.03
N GLY A 83 9.59 2.13 -5.01
CA GLY A 83 10.09 2.79 -3.81
C GLY A 83 10.59 4.21 -4.11
N THR A 84 9.79 5.00 -4.81
CA THR A 84 10.17 6.36 -5.25
C THR A 84 10.26 7.35 -4.09
N GLU A 85 11.00 8.46 -4.28
CA GLU A 85 11.08 9.57 -3.31
C GLU A 85 9.82 10.47 -3.34
N GLU A 86 8.86 10.19 -4.24
CA GLU A 86 7.59 10.90 -4.30
C GLU A 86 6.84 10.73 -2.96
N LYS A 87 6.27 11.82 -2.46
CA LYS A 87 5.55 11.84 -1.19
C LYS A 87 4.04 11.75 -1.41
N VAL A 88 3.38 11.01 -0.55
CA VAL A 88 1.93 10.89 -0.47
C VAL A 88 1.46 11.37 0.92
N THR A 89 0.32 12.06 0.93
CA THR A 89 -0.35 12.49 2.16
C THR A 89 -1.40 11.45 2.53
N LEU A 90 -1.30 10.89 3.73
CA LEU A 90 -2.19 9.87 4.27
C LEU A 90 -2.92 10.44 5.48
N ILE A 91 -4.25 10.44 5.43
CA ILE A 91 -5.11 11.08 6.44
C ILE A 91 -5.99 10.00 7.06
N SER A 92 -6.13 10.00 8.39
CA SER A 92 -7.08 9.13 9.08
C SER A 92 -8.53 9.54 8.81
N ARG A 93 -9.48 8.61 8.99
CA ARG A 93 -10.89 8.86 8.67
C ARG A 93 -11.55 9.92 9.57
N ASP A 94 -11.03 10.11 10.77
CA ASP A 94 -11.45 11.15 11.71
C ASP A 94 -10.70 12.48 11.50
N GLU A 95 -9.85 12.54 10.48
CA GLU A 95 -9.00 13.68 10.10
C GLU A 95 -8.04 14.15 11.20
N GLN A 96 -7.84 13.37 12.27
CA GLN A 96 -6.98 13.74 13.39
C GLN A 96 -5.50 13.47 13.12
N SER A 97 -5.20 12.50 12.24
CA SER A 97 -3.83 12.12 11.89
C SER A 97 -3.53 12.41 10.42
N CYS A 98 -2.39 13.04 10.17
CA CYS A 98 -1.90 13.35 8.83
C CYS A 98 -0.41 12.98 8.72
N PHE A 99 -0.10 12.08 7.79
CA PHE A 99 1.25 11.62 7.51
C PHE A 99 1.66 12.03 6.11
N VAL A 100 2.85 12.62 5.97
CA VAL A 100 3.47 12.88 4.66
C VAL A 100 4.67 11.95 4.55
N VAL A 101 4.52 10.88 3.77
CA VAL A 101 5.53 9.80 3.65
C VAL A 101 5.92 9.57 2.21
N SER A 102 7.17 9.21 1.97
CA SER A 102 7.63 8.78 0.64
C SER A 102 7.22 7.34 0.35
N TYR A 103 7.05 7.00 -0.93
CA TYR A 103 6.85 5.60 -1.34
C TYR A 103 8.04 4.70 -0.96
N LYS A 104 9.24 5.26 -0.86
CA LYS A 104 10.43 4.59 -0.32
C LYS A 104 10.29 4.19 1.15
N GLU A 105 9.79 5.09 1.99
CA GLU A 105 9.51 4.80 3.41
C GLU A 105 8.39 3.76 3.55
N LEU A 106 7.33 3.89 2.76
CA LEU A 106 6.24 2.91 2.69
C LEU A 106 6.75 1.52 2.34
N LYS A 107 7.60 1.41 1.30
CA LYS A 107 8.20 0.14 0.89
C LYS A 107 9.05 -0.47 2.01
N LYS A 108 9.88 0.34 2.67
CA LYS A 108 10.72 -0.11 3.78
C LYS A 108 9.88 -0.67 4.93
N ALA A 109 8.79 0.01 5.28
CA ALA A 109 7.89 -0.41 6.34
C ALA A 109 7.09 -1.68 5.97
N LEU A 110 6.65 -1.79 4.72
CA LEU A 110 5.98 -2.99 4.22
C LEU A 110 6.91 -4.21 4.33
N GLU A 111 8.12 -4.10 3.81
CA GLU A 111 9.09 -5.21 3.84
C GLU A 111 9.50 -5.56 5.26
N SER A 112 9.79 -4.57 6.12
CA SER A 112 10.17 -4.85 7.51
C SER A 112 9.03 -5.49 8.31
N SER A 113 7.79 -5.05 8.09
CA SER A 113 6.60 -5.64 8.71
C SER A 113 6.37 -7.06 8.23
N PHE A 114 6.48 -7.31 6.93
CA PHE A 114 6.35 -8.66 6.37
C PHE A 114 7.43 -9.60 6.94
N GLN A 115 8.68 -9.16 7.00
CA GLN A 115 9.78 -9.94 7.57
C GLN A 115 9.58 -10.22 9.06
N ALA A 116 8.97 -9.31 9.81
CA ALA A 116 8.64 -9.56 11.21
C ALA A 116 7.62 -10.69 11.38
N LEU A 117 6.68 -10.85 10.44
CA LEU A 117 5.70 -11.94 10.46
C LEU A 117 6.30 -13.32 10.14
N LEU A 118 7.43 -13.34 9.41
CA LEU A 118 8.11 -14.59 9.05
C LEU A 118 9.01 -15.12 10.17
N LYS A 119 9.25 -14.33 11.23
CA LYS A 119 10.04 -14.77 12.38
C LYS A 119 9.15 -15.66 13.27
N PRO A 120 9.64 -16.84 13.68
CA PRO A 120 8.91 -17.75 14.55
C PRO A 120 8.67 -17.18 15.95
#